data_AF-A0A838SM07-F1
#
_entry.id   AF-A0A838SM07-F1
#
_cell.length_a   1.000
_cell.length_b   1.000
_cell.length_c   1.000
_cell.angle_alpha   90.00
_cell.angle_beta   90.00
_cell.angle_gamma   90.00
#
_symmetry.space_group_name_H-M   'P 1'
#
loop_
_entity.id
_entity.type
_entity.pdbx_description
1 polymer ?
#
loop_
_entity_poly.entity_id
_entity_poly.type
_entity_poly.pdbx_seq_one_letter_code
_entity_poly.pdbx_strand_id
1 'polypeptide(L)' 'LVPPRLLSLEQALEFCREDECVEVTPAAVRMRKVVLDAAERGRLVRRRARSDPNG' A
#
# COMPACT_ATOMS: atom_id res chain seq x y z
N LEU A 1 16.46 19.12 3.98
CA LEU A 1 15.60 17.95 3.66
C LEU A 1 16.18 16.74 4.36
N VAL A 2 15.35 15.93 5.02
CA VAL A 2 15.81 14.68 5.62
C VAL A 2 16.07 13.67 4.47
N PRO A 3 17.20 12.95 4.46
CA PRO A 3 17.47 11.95 3.43
C PRO A 3 16.38 10.87 3.38
N PRO A 4 15.94 10.44 2.19
CA PRO A 4 14.96 9.37 2.08
C PRO A 4 15.53 8.03 2.55
N ARG A 5 14.69 7.20 3.19
CA ARG A 5 15.03 5.80 3.44
C ARG A 5 14.86 5.00 2.15
N LEU A 6 15.95 4.43 1.67
CA LEU A 6 15.92 3.43 0.61
C LEU A 6 15.58 2.08 1.22
N LEU A 7 14.55 1.42 0.68
CA LEU A 7 14.19 0.04 1.05
C LEU A 7 14.72 -0.90 -0.02
N SER A 8 15.26 -2.05 0.40
CA SER A 8 15.45 -3.19 -0.51
C SER A 8 14.10 -3.77 -0.94
N LEU A 9 14.10 -4.68 -1.91
CA LEU A 9 12.88 -5.39 -2.32
C LEU A 9 12.28 -6.18 -1.16
N GLU A 10 13.11 -6.90 -0.41
CA GLU A 10 12.71 -7.72 0.73
C GLU A 10 12.10 -6.84 1.83
N GLN A 11 12.75 -5.72 2.14
CA GLN A 11 12.23 -4.75 3.12
C GLN A 11 10.91 -4.12 2.66
N ALA A 12 10.76 -3.84 1.37
CA ALA A 12 9.52 -3.32 0.81
C ALA A 12 8.38 -4.34 0.90
N LEU A 13 8.67 -5.61 0.61
CA LEU A 13 7.70 -6.71 0.73
C LEU A 13 7.27 -6.93 2.19
N GLU A 14 8.21 -6.90 3.13
CA GLU A 14 7.92 -7.03 4.56
C GLU A 14 7.09 -5.85 5.09
N PHE A 15 7.31 -4.64 4.57
CA PHE A 15 6.57 -3.45 4.97
C PHE A 15 5.17 -3.34 4.32
N CYS A 16 4.91 -4.10 3.26
CA CYS A 16 3.69 -3.98 2.47
C CYS A 16 2.44 -4.44 3.23
N ARG A 17 1.39 -3.60 3.22
CA ARG A 17 0.08 -3.92 3.80
C ARG A 17 -0.89 -4.49 2.77
N GLU A 18 -2.02 -5.01 3.25
CA GLU A 18 -3.06 -5.61 2.39
C GLU A 18 -3.66 -4.66 1.35
N ASP A 19 -3.69 -3.35 1.61
CA ASP A 19 -4.18 -2.34 0.67
C ASP A 19 -3.06 -1.67 -0.15
N GLU A 20 -1.85 -2.23 -0.05
CA GLU A 20 -0.63 -1.76 -0.69
C GLU A 20 -0.03 -2.85 -1.60
N CYS A 21 0.83 -2.43 -2.50
CA CYS A 21 1.59 -3.30 -3.38
C CYS A 21 3.00 -2.75 -3.62
N VAL A 22 3.89 -3.64 -4.03
CA VAL A 22 5.26 -3.32 -4.45
C VAL A 22 5.30 -3.30 -5.98
N GLU A 23 5.52 -2.12 -6.56
CA GLU A 23 5.76 -1.95 -8.00
C GLU A 23 7.25 -2.17 -8.26
N VAL A 24 7.57 -3.19 -9.06
CA VAL A 24 8.95 -3.57 -9.40
C VAL A 24 9.21 -3.30 -10.87
N THR A 25 10.33 -2.63 -11.14
CA THR A 25 10.89 -2.40 -12.47
C THR A 25 12.40 -2.69 -12.42
N PRO A 26 13.09 -2.90 -13.56
CA PRO A 26 14.53 -3.12 -13.54
C PRO A 26 15.35 -2.02 -12.86
N ALA A 27 14.84 -0.78 -12.86
CA ALA A 27 15.54 0.39 -12.31
C ALA A 27 15.07 0.81 -10.90
N ALA A 28 13.93 0.31 -10.42
CA ALA A 28 13.33 0.80 -9.18
C ALA A 28 12.33 -0.17 -8.56
N VAL A 29 12.25 -0.10 -7.23
CA VAL A 29 11.21 -0.70 -6.38
C VAL A 29 10.45 0.42 -5.68
N ARG A 30 9.12 0.42 -5.76
CA ARG A 30 8.27 1.49 -5.18
C ARG A 30 7.07 0.89 -4.44
N MET A 31 6.79 1.43 -3.25
CA MET A 31 5.55 1.13 -2.51
C MET A 31 4.39 1.95 -3.05
N ARG A 32 3.23 1.32 -3.26
CA ARG A 32 2.01 2.01 -3.75
C ARG A 32 0.77 1.44 -3.08
N LYS A 33 -0.33 2.19 -3.13
CA LYS A 33 -1.66 1.65 -2.83
C LYS A 33 -2.14 0.82 -4.01
N VAL A 34 -2.82 -0.29 -3.75
CA VAL A 34 -3.46 -1.11 -4.79
C VAL A 34 -4.50 -0.27 -5.54
N VAL A 35 -5.27 0.53 -4.81
CA VAL A 35 -6.21 1.49 -5.38
C VAL A 35 -5.60 2.89 -5.29
N LEU A 36 -5.27 3.47 -6.44
CA LEU A 36 -4.58 4.75 -6.51
C LEU A 36 -5.49 5.93 -6.18
N ASP A 37 -6.75 5.87 -6.62
CA ASP A 37 -7.74 6.91 -6.35
C ASP A 37 -8.10 6.96 -4.86
N ALA A 38 -7.98 8.16 -4.27
CA ALA A 38 -8.19 8.35 -2.84
C ALA A 38 -9.67 8.21 -2.44
N ALA A 39 -10.59 8.65 -3.30
CA ALA A 39 -12.02 8.57 -3.01
C ALA A 39 -12.51 7.12 -3.07
N GLU A 40 -12.04 6.36 -4.06
CA GLU A 40 -12.29 4.93 -4.23
C GLU A 40 -11.74 4.13 -3.05
N ARG A 41 -10.51 4.40 -2.60
CA ARG A 41 -9.98 3.82 -1.35
C ARG A 41 -10.89 4.11 -0.15
N GLY A 42 -11.30 5.36 0.02
CA GLY A 42 -12.19 5.75 1.12
C GLY A 42 -13.52 4.98 1.09
N ARG A 43 -14.09 4.77 -0.10
CA ARG A 43 -15.30 3.93 -0.28
C ARG A 43 -15.05 2.48 0.11
N LEU A 44 -13.92 1.90 -0.30
CA LEU A 44 -13.56 0.51 -0.02
C LEU A 44 -13.34 0.26 1.47
N VAL A 45 -12.60 1.14 2.16
CA VAL A 45 -12.39 1.06 3.61
C VAL A 45 -13.71 1.08 4.37
N ARG A 46 -14.61 2.02 4.04
CA ARG A 46 -15.95 2.12 4.64
C ARG A 46 -16.84 0.91 4.33
N ARG A 47 -16.64 0.26 3.19
CA ARG A 47 -17.36 -0.97 2.83
C ARG A 47 -16.88 -2.13 3.69
N ARG A 48 -15.56 -2.32 3.78
CA ARG A 48 -14.92 -3.38 4.57
C ARG A 48 -15.32 -3.30 6.05
N ALA A 49 -15.30 -2.09 6.62
CA ALA A 49 -15.73 -1.86 8.01
C ALA A 49 -17.20 -2.19 8.28
N ARG A 50 -18.09 -2.08 7.28
CA ARG A 50 -19.52 -2.41 7.43
C ARG A 50 -19.83 -3.89 7.22
N SER A 51 -18.99 -4.58 6.46
CA SER A 51 -19.14 -6.00 6.13
C SER A 51 -18.46 -6.93 7.14
N ASP A 52 -17.72 -6.38 8.10
CA ASP A 52 -17.13 -7.17 9.19
C ASP A 52 -18.17 -7.34 10.31
N PRO A 53 -18.80 -8.51 10.46
CA PRO A 53 -19.84 -8.73 11.47
C PRO A 53 -19.28 -8.74 12.90
N ASN A 54 -17.95 -8.74 13.06
CA ASN A 54 -17.25 -8.74 14.35
C ASN A 54 -16.52 -7.41 14.63
N GLY A 55 -16.83 -6.35 13.89
CA GLY A 55 -16.34 -4.99 14.18
C GLY A 55 -16.85 -4.45 15.51
#